data_AF-A0A2H0WPZ3-F1
#
_entry.id   AF-A0A2H0WPZ3-F1
#
_cell.length_a   1.000
_cell.length_b   1.000
_cell.length_c   1.000
_cell.angle_alpha   90.00
_cell.angle_beta   90.00
_cell.angle_gamma   90.00
#
_symmetry.space_group_name_H-M   'P 1'
#
loop_
_entity.id
_entity.type
_entity.pdbx_description
1 polymer ?
#
loop_
_entity_poly.entity_id
_entity_poly.type
_entity_poly.pdbx_seq_one_letter_code
_entity_poly.pdbx_strand_id
1 'polypeptide(L)'
;ASRPDYNPGFSPAFAVFSFGAPHRKGMSQYGAYGRAKAGQSAEEILKAYYGGVELKKDYSTDINIRVSGYGTVDIETYVKRIYEVPSSWGDNGGFEALKAQAVAARSYALAYTNNGSGSICATEACQVYKPANKGGKWEEAVNATRGWVLVAGGKPFSSWYASTAGGYTFSYFSNGHSTPGLWDTPSGKGGWTNDAYEKTAGSPWFYKAWYRTRTGASYGRSHPWLTTEEFTDVLNALLIYKGNPSDVTHLSFLDSGVADTWSMAKVKEEAGKYGGPITSIAGSPEVVYSNDGYTAKVYFETNNGRKDFSGEEFKYVFNLRAPGAIGIKSSLFNIMRK
;
A
#
# COMPACT_ATOMS: atom_id res chain seq x y z
N ALA A 1 1.64 13.47 -0.65
CA ALA A 1 2.17 12.75 -1.83
C ALA A 1 1.83 13.54 -3.09
N SER A 2 2.59 13.39 -4.17
CA SER A 2 2.36 14.10 -5.44
C SER A 2 1.92 13.14 -6.57
N ARG A 3 1.25 13.70 -7.57
CA ARG A 3 0.85 13.00 -8.81
C ARG A 3 1.99 13.06 -9.85
N PRO A 4 2.02 12.12 -10.82
CA PRO A 4 3.02 12.10 -11.89
C PRO A 4 3.03 13.34 -12.79
N ASP A 5 1.89 13.99 -12.97
CA ASP A 5 1.70 15.17 -13.83
C ASP A 5 2.29 16.46 -13.24
N TYR A 6 2.61 16.50 -11.94
CA TYR A 6 3.20 17.66 -11.27
C TYR A 6 4.52 18.10 -11.94
N ASN A 7 4.63 19.37 -12.34
CA ASN A 7 5.85 19.96 -12.90
C ASN A 7 6.72 20.57 -11.78
N PRO A 8 7.95 20.07 -11.55
CA PRO A 8 8.84 20.62 -10.52
C PRO A 8 9.57 21.91 -10.93
N GLY A 9 9.47 22.34 -12.20
CA GLY A 9 10.10 23.57 -12.68
C GLY A 9 11.60 23.45 -13.03
N PHE A 10 12.14 22.23 -13.03
CA PHE A 10 13.51 21.92 -13.47
C PHE A 10 13.54 20.61 -14.26
N SER A 11 14.59 20.43 -15.06
CA SER A 11 14.87 19.20 -15.82
C SER A 11 16.40 19.04 -15.99
N PRO A 12 16.95 17.81 -15.94
CA PRO A 12 16.24 16.56 -15.67
C PRO A 12 15.73 16.47 -14.22
N ALA A 13 14.53 15.89 -14.05
CA ALA A 13 13.93 15.67 -12.74
C ALA A 13 13.55 14.20 -12.53
N PHE A 14 13.89 13.65 -11.37
CA PHE A 14 13.67 12.24 -11.04
C PHE A 14 12.71 12.08 -9.86
N ALA A 15 11.81 11.11 -9.90
CA ALA A 15 10.97 10.80 -8.74
C ALA A 15 10.61 9.32 -8.70
N VAL A 16 10.48 8.79 -7.48
CA VAL A 16 10.06 7.40 -7.27
C VAL A 16 8.62 7.38 -6.81
N PHE A 17 7.78 6.64 -7.54
CA PHE A 17 6.36 6.52 -7.32
C PHE A 17 6.02 5.12 -6.83
N SER A 18 5.41 5.01 -5.66
CA SER A 18 4.88 3.76 -5.14
C SER A 18 3.52 3.45 -5.75
N PHE A 19 3.29 2.17 -6.04
CA PHE A 19 1.97 1.62 -6.29
C PHE A 19 1.35 1.13 -4.99
N GLY A 20 0.25 1.74 -4.58
CA GLY A 20 -0.31 1.53 -3.25
C GLY A 20 0.64 1.98 -2.13
N ALA A 21 0.20 1.79 -0.88
CA ALA A 21 0.91 2.24 0.32
C ALA A 21 0.74 1.34 1.56
N PRO A 22 -0.47 0.84 1.89
CA PRO A 22 -0.67 -0.06 3.04
C PRO A 22 -0.03 -1.44 2.85
N HIS A 23 -0.31 -2.39 3.74
CA HIS A 23 0.27 -3.74 3.80
C HIS A 23 -0.03 -4.66 2.60
N ARG A 24 -0.95 -4.29 1.70
CA ARG A 24 -1.29 -5.03 0.47
C ARG A 24 -1.70 -6.49 0.70
N LYS A 25 -2.39 -6.77 1.81
CA LYS A 25 -2.88 -8.12 2.14
C LYS A 25 -4.39 -8.08 2.32
N GLY A 26 -5.07 -9.12 1.83
CA GLY A 26 -6.52 -9.21 1.82
C GLY A 26 -7.16 -8.20 0.87
N MET A 27 -8.37 -7.76 1.18
CA MET A 27 -9.19 -6.98 0.24
C MET A 27 -8.69 -5.54 0.07
N SER A 28 -8.47 -5.12 -1.18
CA SER A 28 -8.37 -3.69 -1.47
C SER A 28 -9.78 -3.07 -1.49
N GLN A 29 -9.99 -2.00 -0.74
CA GLN A 29 -11.25 -1.25 -0.74
C GLN A 29 -11.56 -0.64 -2.12
N TYR A 30 -10.59 0.05 -2.72
CA TYR A 30 -10.76 0.59 -4.06
C TYR A 30 -10.78 -0.49 -5.14
N GLY A 31 -10.13 -1.64 -4.90
CA GLY A 31 -10.15 -2.77 -5.82
C GLY A 31 -11.52 -3.44 -5.81
N ALA A 32 -12.10 -3.68 -4.63
CA ALA A 32 -13.47 -4.13 -4.46
C ALA A 32 -14.46 -3.17 -5.13
N TYR A 33 -14.26 -1.86 -5.00
CA TYR A 33 -15.09 -0.87 -5.71
C TYR A 33 -14.97 -0.99 -7.23
N GLY A 34 -13.76 -1.13 -7.77
CA GLY A 34 -13.57 -1.34 -9.20
C GLY A 34 -14.19 -2.66 -9.69
N ARG A 35 -14.09 -3.74 -8.91
CA ARG A 35 -14.73 -5.03 -9.20
C ARG A 35 -16.26 -4.94 -9.19
N ALA A 36 -16.85 -4.26 -8.21
CA ALA A 36 -18.29 -4.02 -8.16
C ALA A 36 -18.77 -3.23 -9.37
N LYS A 37 -18.03 -2.18 -9.77
CA LYS A 37 -18.32 -1.43 -11.01
C LYS A 37 -18.17 -2.25 -12.28
N ALA A 38 -17.37 -3.32 -12.25
CA ALA A 38 -17.26 -4.30 -13.32
C ALA A 38 -18.34 -5.40 -13.25
N GLY A 39 -19.33 -5.27 -12.37
CA GLY A 39 -20.48 -6.16 -12.27
C GLY A 39 -20.30 -7.37 -11.34
N GLN A 40 -19.20 -7.45 -10.58
CA GLN A 40 -18.99 -8.55 -9.63
C GLN A 40 -19.85 -8.38 -8.37
N SER A 41 -20.48 -9.48 -7.95
CA SER A 41 -21.21 -9.61 -6.68
C SER A 41 -20.27 -9.55 -5.46
N ALA A 42 -20.84 -9.30 -4.28
CA ALA A 42 -20.10 -9.34 -3.03
C ALA A 42 -19.39 -10.69 -2.82
N GLU A 43 -20.04 -11.80 -3.14
CA GLU A 43 -19.46 -13.14 -3.06
C GLU A 43 -18.25 -13.32 -3.99
N GLU A 44 -18.33 -12.86 -5.23
CA GLU A 44 -17.21 -12.91 -6.18
C GLU A 44 -16.03 -12.05 -5.72
N ILE A 45 -16.31 -10.86 -5.20
CA ILE A 45 -15.31 -9.96 -4.64
C ILE A 45 -14.62 -10.61 -3.44
N LEU A 46 -15.39 -11.15 -2.49
CA LEU A 46 -14.85 -11.84 -1.31
C LEU A 46 -14.00 -13.05 -1.72
N LYS A 47 -14.49 -13.85 -2.67
CA LYS A 47 -13.76 -15.02 -3.20
C LYS A 47 -12.47 -14.60 -3.91
N ALA A 48 -12.46 -13.48 -4.63
CA ALA A 48 -11.25 -13.00 -5.30
C ALA A 48 -10.13 -12.68 -4.30
N TYR A 49 -10.43 -11.99 -3.20
CA TYR A 49 -9.40 -11.57 -2.22
C TYR A 49 -9.09 -12.59 -1.14
N TYR A 50 -10.07 -13.39 -0.74
CA TYR A 50 -9.93 -14.34 0.35
C TYR A 50 -9.88 -15.79 -0.12
N GLY A 51 -9.99 -16.05 -1.42
CA GLY A 51 -9.93 -17.38 -2.01
C GLY A 51 -11.16 -18.22 -1.66
N GLY A 52 -10.98 -19.54 -1.59
CA GLY A 52 -12.04 -20.50 -1.25
C GLY A 52 -12.39 -20.56 0.24
N VAL A 53 -12.23 -19.47 0.99
CA VAL A 53 -12.65 -19.41 2.40
C VAL A 53 -14.17 -19.60 2.49
N GLU A 54 -14.65 -20.24 3.54
CA GLU A 54 -16.09 -20.47 3.72
C GLU A 54 -16.80 -19.13 3.99
N LEU A 55 -17.84 -18.83 3.21
CA LEU A 55 -18.74 -17.71 3.48
C LEU A 55 -20.01 -18.26 4.16
N LYS A 56 -20.07 -18.16 5.49
CA LYS A 56 -21.25 -18.52 6.26
C LYS A 56 -22.24 -17.37 6.29
N LYS A 57 -23.49 -17.59 5.87
CA LYS A 57 -24.52 -16.54 5.73
C LYS A 57 -25.49 -16.44 6.91
N ASP A 58 -25.42 -17.40 7.82
CA ASP A 58 -26.25 -17.58 9.02
C ASP A 58 -25.41 -17.59 10.30
N TYR A 59 -24.28 -16.88 10.32
CA TYR A 59 -23.45 -16.78 11.51
C TYR A 59 -24.21 -16.04 12.62
N SER A 60 -24.04 -16.47 13.89
CA SER A 60 -24.72 -15.84 15.02
C SER A 60 -24.40 -14.35 15.09
N THR A 61 -25.45 -13.55 15.21
CA THR A 61 -25.37 -12.10 15.38
C THR A 61 -25.56 -11.65 16.81
N ASP A 62 -25.86 -12.58 17.71
CA ASP A 62 -26.09 -12.32 19.13
C ASP A 62 -24.75 -12.34 19.87
N ILE A 63 -23.78 -11.62 19.30
CA ILE A 63 -22.40 -11.55 19.77
C ILE A 63 -22.11 -10.09 20.07
N ASN A 64 -21.69 -9.86 21.31
CA ASN A 64 -21.20 -8.57 21.76
C ASN A 64 -19.68 -8.54 21.67
N ILE A 65 -19.12 -7.39 21.27
CA ILE A 65 -17.68 -7.15 21.27
C ILE A 65 -17.36 -5.91 22.12
N ARG A 66 -16.16 -5.86 22.71
CA ARG A 66 -15.67 -4.68 23.42
C ARG A 66 -14.87 -3.79 22.49
N VAL A 67 -15.26 -2.53 22.37
CA VAL A 67 -14.53 -1.50 21.61
C VAL A 67 -13.81 -0.57 22.58
N SER A 68 -12.49 -0.50 22.46
CA SER A 68 -11.65 0.35 23.32
C SER A 68 -12.10 1.81 23.24
N GLY A 69 -12.45 2.39 24.39
CA GLY A 69 -12.97 3.77 24.50
C GLY A 69 -14.48 3.94 24.28
N TYR A 70 -15.20 2.88 23.87
CA TYR A 70 -16.63 2.95 23.56
C TYR A 70 -17.49 1.90 24.27
N GLY A 71 -16.88 0.94 24.97
CA GLY A 71 -17.59 -0.08 25.73
C GLY A 71 -18.05 -1.26 24.88
N THR A 72 -19.07 -1.97 25.35
CA THR A 72 -19.61 -3.17 24.70
C THR A 72 -20.70 -2.80 23.70
N VAL A 73 -20.68 -3.42 22.52
CA VAL A 73 -21.66 -3.21 21.45
C VAL A 73 -21.95 -4.53 20.73
N ASP A 74 -23.17 -4.71 20.25
CA ASP A 74 -23.51 -5.87 19.41
C ASP A 74 -22.79 -5.79 18.06
N ILE A 75 -22.45 -6.94 17.49
CA ILE A 75 -21.62 -7.03 16.28
C ILE A 75 -22.25 -6.33 15.08
N GLU A 76 -23.58 -6.34 14.92
CA GLU A 76 -24.22 -5.69 13.78
C GLU A 76 -24.21 -4.16 13.92
N THR A 77 -24.48 -3.63 15.12
CA THR A 77 -24.31 -2.21 15.43
C THR A 77 -22.86 -1.78 15.26
N TYR A 78 -21.89 -2.62 15.65
CA TYR A 78 -20.48 -2.34 15.40
C TYR A 78 -20.20 -2.14 13.90
N VAL A 79 -20.67 -3.05 13.05
CA VAL A 79 -20.43 -2.97 11.59
C VAL A 79 -21.15 -1.77 10.98
N LYS A 80 -22.35 -1.39 11.45
CA LYS A 80 -23.04 -0.14 11.04
C LYS A 80 -22.26 1.14 11.36
N ARG A 81 -21.30 1.05 12.27
CA ARG A 81 -20.47 2.15 12.76
C ARG A 81 -19.05 2.17 12.19
N ILE A 82 -18.81 1.44 11.10
CA ILE A 82 -17.54 1.42 10.36
C ILE A 82 -17.52 2.51 9.27
N TYR A 83 -16.54 3.40 9.34
CA TYR A 83 -16.39 4.60 8.50
C TYR A 83 -15.25 4.52 7.47
N GLU A 84 -14.84 3.30 7.12
CA GLU A 84 -13.72 3.00 6.23
C GLU A 84 -13.87 3.53 4.78
N VAL A 85 -15.02 3.26 4.15
CA VAL A 85 -15.27 3.59 2.73
C VAL A 85 -16.42 4.59 2.57
N PRO A 86 -16.49 5.43 1.52
CA PRO A 86 -17.61 6.35 1.32
C PRO A 86 -18.93 5.62 1.10
N SER A 87 -20.02 6.03 1.79
CA SER A 87 -21.36 5.47 1.54
C SER A 87 -21.85 5.75 0.10
N SER A 88 -21.41 6.86 -0.49
CA SER A 88 -21.76 7.25 -1.87
C SER A 88 -21.28 6.26 -2.94
N TRP A 89 -20.37 5.34 -2.62
CA TRP A 89 -20.02 4.26 -3.54
C TRP A 89 -21.23 3.41 -3.91
N GLY A 90 -22.18 3.22 -2.97
CA GLY A 90 -23.40 2.45 -3.22
C GLY A 90 -24.23 3.01 -4.37
N ASP A 91 -24.33 4.34 -4.47
CA ASP A 91 -25.07 5.03 -5.53
C ASP A 91 -24.29 5.12 -6.85
N ASN A 92 -22.99 4.79 -6.86
CA ASN A 92 -22.09 4.89 -8.00
C ASN A 92 -21.64 3.51 -8.54
N GLY A 93 -22.52 2.51 -8.45
CA GLY A 93 -22.25 1.14 -8.92
C GLY A 93 -21.36 0.30 -7.99
N GLY A 94 -21.12 0.78 -6.76
CA GLY A 94 -20.26 0.15 -5.77
C GLY A 94 -20.99 -0.55 -4.61
N PHE A 95 -22.29 -0.82 -4.74
CA PHE A 95 -23.07 -1.40 -3.65
C PHE A 95 -22.57 -2.80 -3.24
N GLU A 96 -22.16 -3.63 -4.20
CA GLU A 96 -21.54 -4.93 -3.93
C GLU A 96 -20.19 -4.82 -3.20
N ALA A 97 -19.45 -3.73 -3.43
CA ALA A 97 -18.23 -3.44 -2.67
C ALA A 97 -18.54 -3.06 -1.21
N LEU A 98 -19.63 -2.31 -0.97
CA LEU A 98 -20.08 -2.01 0.40
C LEU A 98 -20.48 -3.28 1.15
N LYS A 99 -21.19 -4.21 0.48
CA LYS A 99 -21.53 -5.52 1.02
C LYS A 99 -20.28 -6.33 1.36
N ALA A 100 -19.34 -6.48 0.42
CA ALA A 100 -18.08 -7.18 0.66
C ALA A 100 -17.28 -6.56 1.82
N GLN A 101 -17.22 -5.23 1.89
CA GLN A 101 -16.58 -4.50 2.99
C GLN A 101 -17.27 -4.74 4.33
N ALA A 102 -18.60 -4.81 4.39
CA ALA A 102 -19.34 -5.13 5.61
C ALA A 102 -19.02 -6.55 6.11
N VAL A 103 -18.97 -7.54 5.20
CA VAL A 103 -18.62 -8.93 5.52
C VAL A 103 -17.18 -9.05 6.01
N ALA A 104 -16.22 -8.43 5.32
CA ALA A 104 -14.82 -8.39 5.75
C ALA A 104 -14.68 -7.70 7.11
N ALA A 105 -15.36 -6.58 7.32
CA ALA A 105 -15.31 -5.86 8.58
C ALA A 105 -15.87 -6.69 9.76
N ARG A 106 -17.01 -7.35 9.57
CA ARG A 106 -17.63 -8.24 10.56
C ARG A 106 -16.71 -9.40 10.91
N SER A 107 -16.18 -10.06 9.89
CA SER A 107 -15.31 -11.24 10.03
C SER A 107 -14.00 -10.89 10.74
N TYR A 108 -13.37 -9.76 10.39
CA TYR A 108 -12.18 -9.27 11.06
C TYR A 108 -12.44 -8.96 12.54
N ALA A 109 -13.53 -8.24 12.86
CA ALA A 109 -13.87 -7.91 14.25
C ALA A 109 -14.08 -9.16 15.11
N LEU A 110 -14.81 -10.15 14.59
CA LEU A 110 -15.04 -11.43 15.26
C LEU A 110 -13.73 -12.20 15.44
N ALA A 111 -12.87 -12.26 14.41
CA ALA A 111 -11.58 -12.94 14.50
C ALA A 111 -10.65 -12.26 15.53
N TYR A 112 -10.56 -10.93 15.47
CA TYR A 112 -9.69 -10.11 16.33
C TYR A 112 -10.09 -10.19 17.81
N THR A 113 -11.39 -10.25 18.08
CA THR A 113 -11.93 -10.32 19.45
C THR A 113 -12.09 -11.75 19.95
N ASN A 114 -11.56 -12.76 19.26
CA ASN A 114 -11.80 -14.17 19.59
C ASN A 114 -13.28 -14.46 19.83
N ASN A 115 -14.09 -14.10 18.83
CA ASN A 115 -15.54 -14.24 18.80
C ASN A 115 -16.25 -13.54 19.98
N GLY A 116 -15.85 -12.30 20.29
CA GLY A 116 -16.46 -11.46 21.33
C GLY A 116 -15.82 -11.54 22.72
N SER A 117 -14.87 -12.44 22.95
CA SER A 117 -14.18 -12.58 24.25
C SER A 117 -13.15 -11.48 24.53
N GLY A 118 -12.70 -10.80 23.49
CA GLY A 118 -11.63 -9.80 23.51
C GLY A 118 -12.10 -8.38 23.22
N SER A 119 -11.14 -7.50 22.98
CA SER A 119 -11.38 -6.09 22.66
C SER A 119 -10.72 -5.66 21.35
N ILE A 120 -11.31 -4.70 20.66
CA ILE A 120 -10.81 -4.14 19.40
C ILE A 120 -10.61 -2.62 19.53
N CYS A 121 -9.58 -2.09 18.87
CA CYS A 121 -9.34 -0.65 18.84
C CYS A 121 -10.26 0.07 17.83
N ALA A 122 -10.53 1.36 18.06
CA ALA A 122 -11.41 2.17 17.20
C ALA A 122 -10.67 2.98 16.11
N THR A 123 -9.37 2.75 15.94
CA THR A 123 -8.52 3.48 15.00
C THR A 123 -8.23 2.63 13.76
N GLU A 124 -7.65 3.25 12.73
CA GLU A 124 -7.18 2.58 11.50
C GLU A 124 -6.16 1.45 11.73
N ALA A 125 -5.62 1.31 12.95
CA ALA A 125 -4.83 0.14 13.32
C ALA A 125 -5.68 -1.15 13.41
N CYS A 126 -6.98 -1.00 13.65
CA CYS A 126 -7.97 -2.08 13.59
C CYS A 126 -8.99 -1.75 12.50
N GLN A 127 -9.96 -0.88 12.82
CA GLN A 127 -11.02 -0.43 11.92
C GLN A 127 -11.50 0.97 12.37
N VAL A 128 -11.77 1.87 11.43
CA VAL A 128 -12.26 3.22 11.73
C VAL A 128 -13.70 3.16 12.24
N TYR A 129 -13.86 3.12 13.56
CA TYR A 129 -15.15 3.06 14.26
C TYR A 129 -15.56 4.44 14.80
N LYS A 130 -16.86 4.77 14.72
CA LYS A 130 -17.44 6.00 15.29
C LYS A 130 -18.65 5.70 16.17
N PRO A 131 -19.04 6.61 17.09
CA PRO A 131 -20.13 6.33 18.04
C PRO A 131 -21.53 6.27 17.39
N ALA A 132 -21.72 6.83 16.20
CA ALA A 132 -23.01 6.90 15.52
C ALA A 132 -23.06 5.98 14.29
N ASN A 133 -24.26 5.47 13.97
CA ASN A 133 -24.48 4.73 12.74
C ASN A 133 -24.21 5.63 11.54
N LYS A 134 -23.56 5.07 10.53
CA LYS A 134 -23.22 5.80 9.31
C LYS A 134 -24.41 6.07 8.40
N GLY A 135 -25.43 5.22 8.44
CA GLY A 135 -26.65 5.34 7.65
C GLY A 135 -26.46 5.17 6.13
N GLY A 136 -27.54 5.46 5.39
CA GLY A 136 -27.59 5.40 3.93
C GLY A 136 -27.22 4.02 3.36
N LYS A 137 -26.57 4.03 2.19
CA LYS A 137 -26.15 2.81 1.48
C LYS A 137 -25.23 1.91 2.28
N TRP A 138 -24.47 2.45 3.24
CA TRP A 138 -23.67 1.60 4.14
C TRP A 138 -24.58 0.74 5.02
N GLU A 139 -25.57 1.33 5.68
CA GLU A 139 -26.48 0.59 6.54
C GLU A 139 -27.33 -0.41 5.75
N GLU A 140 -27.77 -0.06 4.54
CA GLU A 140 -28.43 -1.00 3.61
C GLU A 140 -27.53 -2.22 3.31
N ALA A 141 -26.25 -2.00 3.00
CA ALA A 141 -25.30 -3.07 2.71
C ALA A 141 -25.01 -3.97 3.94
N VAL A 142 -24.90 -3.37 5.14
CA VAL A 142 -24.75 -4.12 6.39
C VAL A 142 -25.96 -4.99 6.66
N ASN A 143 -27.17 -4.45 6.51
CA ASN A 143 -28.41 -5.19 6.69
C ASN A 143 -28.56 -6.32 5.65
N ALA A 144 -28.21 -6.05 4.38
CA ALA A 144 -28.26 -7.04 3.31
C ALA A 144 -27.27 -8.21 3.48
N THR A 145 -26.23 -8.02 4.30
CA THR A 145 -25.20 -9.04 4.60
C THR A 145 -25.18 -9.40 6.09
N ARG A 146 -26.30 -9.18 6.78
CA ARG A 146 -26.44 -9.51 8.20
C ARG A 146 -26.13 -10.99 8.42
N GLY A 147 -25.27 -11.31 9.39
CA GLY A 147 -24.86 -12.69 9.67
C GLY A 147 -23.90 -13.32 8.65
N TRP A 148 -23.47 -12.58 7.62
CA TRP A 148 -22.46 -13.07 6.68
C TRP A 148 -21.05 -12.89 7.28
N VAL A 149 -20.33 -14.01 7.43
CA VAL A 149 -19.00 -14.09 8.04
C VAL A 149 -18.12 -15.08 7.26
N LEU A 150 -16.87 -14.70 7.02
CA LEU A 150 -15.84 -15.58 6.48
C LEU A 150 -15.29 -16.46 7.59
N VAL A 151 -15.24 -17.77 7.37
CA VAL A 151 -14.87 -18.78 8.36
C VAL A 151 -13.76 -19.69 7.79
N ALA A 152 -12.77 -20.01 8.62
CA ALA A 152 -11.75 -21.01 8.31
C ALA A 152 -11.40 -21.79 9.58
N GLY A 153 -11.26 -23.11 9.46
CA GLY A 153 -10.97 -23.98 10.62
C GLY A 153 -12.00 -23.87 11.74
N GLY A 154 -13.28 -23.65 11.38
CA GLY A 154 -14.39 -23.49 12.33
C GLY A 154 -14.39 -22.16 13.11
N LYS A 155 -13.55 -21.20 12.76
CA LYS A 155 -13.43 -19.90 13.43
C LYS A 155 -13.57 -18.73 12.44
N PRO A 156 -14.06 -17.56 12.89
CA PRO A 156 -14.02 -16.34 12.08
C PRO A 156 -12.62 -16.11 11.48
N PHE A 157 -12.58 -15.78 10.19
CA PHE A 157 -11.35 -15.61 9.44
C PHE A 157 -10.80 -14.18 9.57
N SER A 158 -9.48 -14.07 9.74
CA SER A 158 -8.78 -12.78 9.79
C SER A 158 -8.75 -12.13 8.39
N SER A 159 -9.81 -11.42 8.06
CA SER A 159 -10.09 -10.85 6.74
C SER A 159 -9.53 -9.45 6.64
N TRP A 160 -8.21 -9.36 6.52
CA TRP A 160 -7.52 -8.07 6.37
C TRP A 160 -8.04 -7.32 5.14
N TYR A 161 -8.05 -6.00 5.23
CA TYR A 161 -8.36 -5.13 4.12
C TYR A 161 -7.61 -3.81 4.27
N ALA A 162 -7.43 -3.10 3.17
CA ALA A 162 -6.72 -1.84 3.15
C ALA A 162 -7.24 -0.95 2.02
N SER A 163 -6.93 0.35 2.10
CA SER A 163 -7.42 1.32 1.11
C SER A 163 -6.97 1.01 -0.31
N THR A 164 -5.65 0.88 -0.54
CA THR A 164 -5.13 0.67 -1.90
C THR A 164 -3.87 -0.19 -1.94
N ALA A 165 -3.92 -1.31 -2.65
CA ALA A 165 -2.86 -2.31 -2.76
C ALA A 165 -1.86 -2.05 -3.90
N GLY A 166 -2.17 -1.17 -4.86
CA GLY A 166 -1.30 -0.88 -6.01
C GLY A 166 -1.43 -1.86 -7.17
N GLY A 167 -2.55 -2.59 -7.23
CA GLY A 167 -2.88 -3.56 -8.26
C GLY A 167 -2.39 -4.97 -7.99
N TYR A 168 -1.72 -5.23 -6.87
CA TYR A 168 -1.40 -6.60 -6.44
C TYR A 168 -1.51 -6.76 -4.92
N THR A 169 -2.15 -7.84 -4.50
CA THR A 169 -2.29 -8.24 -3.09
C THR A 169 -1.45 -9.48 -2.80
N PHE A 170 -0.73 -9.49 -1.68
CA PHE A 170 0.02 -10.63 -1.18
C PHE A 170 -0.90 -11.68 -0.56
N SER A 171 -0.54 -12.95 -0.77
CA SER A 171 -1.10 -14.05 0.00
C SER A 171 -0.76 -13.93 1.48
N TYR A 172 -1.61 -14.51 2.31
CA TYR A 172 -1.33 -14.72 3.72
C TYR A 172 -2.07 -15.98 4.21
N PHE A 173 -1.58 -16.54 5.30
CA PHE A 173 -2.14 -17.72 5.93
C PHE A 173 -2.79 -17.35 7.27
N SER A 174 -4.00 -17.86 7.53
CA SER A 174 -4.68 -17.72 8.81
C SER A 174 -5.66 -18.87 9.02
N ASN A 175 -5.70 -19.43 10.23
CA ASN A 175 -6.65 -20.48 10.63
C ASN A 175 -6.77 -21.67 9.64
N GLY A 176 -5.63 -22.14 9.11
CA GLY A 176 -5.63 -23.28 8.17
C GLY A 176 -5.91 -22.93 6.71
N HIS A 177 -6.12 -21.65 6.38
CA HIS A 177 -6.48 -21.19 5.05
C HIS A 177 -5.45 -20.20 4.48
N SER A 178 -5.10 -20.37 3.21
CA SER A 178 -4.24 -19.45 2.45
C SER A 178 -5.08 -18.61 1.50
N THR A 179 -4.92 -17.29 1.57
CA THR A 179 -5.49 -16.37 0.56
C THR A 179 -4.62 -16.32 -0.70
N PRO A 180 -5.20 -15.99 -1.87
CA PRO A 180 -4.42 -15.85 -3.09
C PRO A 180 -3.51 -14.62 -3.05
N GLY A 181 -2.31 -14.76 -3.63
CA GLY A 181 -1.58 -13.61 -4.18
C GLY A 181 -2.13 -13.32 -5.57
N LEU A 182 -2.54 -12.09 -5.86
CA LEU A 182 -3.14 -11.80 -7.16
C LEU A 182 -2.82 -10.41 -7.70
N TRP A 183 -2.68 -10.34 -9.02
CA TRP A 183 -2.81 -9.10 -9.79
C TRP A 183 -4.29 -8.77 -9.95
N ASP A 184 -4.70 -7.67 -9.33
CA ASP A 184 -6.09 -7.27 -9.19
C ASP A 184 -6.60 -6.50 -10.42
N THR A 185 -6.64 -7.22 -11.54
CA THR A 185 -7.06 -6.74 -12.87
C THR A 185 -7.90 -7.83 -13.57
N PRO A 186 -8.66 -7.50 -14.63
CA PRO A 186 -9.34 -8.51 -15.46
C PRO A 186 -8.42 -9.54 -16.11
N SER A 187 -7.18 -9.16 -16.45
CA SER A 187 -6.22 -9.99 -17.21
C SER A 187 -4.96 -10.33 -16.40
N GLY A 188 -5.06 -10.33 -15.07
CA GLY A 188 -3.93 -10.57 -14.18
C GLY A 188 -2.79 -9.57 -14.41
N LYS A 189 -1.54 -10.05 -14.47
CA LYS A 189 -0.36 -9.18 -14.67
C LYS A 189 -0.41 -8.41 -15.99
N GLY A 190 -0.96 -8.99 -17.05
CA GLY A 190 -0.99 -8.39 -18.39
C GLY A 190 -1.83 -7.11 -18.46
N GLY A 191 -2.86 -6.98 -17.62
CA GLY A 191 -3.67 -5.75 -17.51
C GLY A 191 -3.05 -4.69 -16.59
N TRP A 192 -2.00 -5.02 -15.83
CA TRP A 192 -1.36 -4.07 -14.93
C TRP A 192 -0.35 -3.20 -15.70
N THR A 193 -0.34 -1.87 -15.55
CA THR A 193 -1.08 -1.08 -14.56
C THR A 193 -2.46 -0.59 -15.03
N ASN A 194 -2.79 -0.67 -16.32
CA ASN A 194 -3.87 0.10 -16.94
C ASN A 194 -5.27 -0.28 -16.47
N ASP A 195 -5.55 -1.57 -16.35
CA ASP A 195 -6.88 -2.08 -16.06
C ASP A 195 -7.00 -2.58 -14.62
N ALA A 196 -6.06 -2.21 -13.76
CA ALA A 196 -6.16 -2.50 -12.33
C ALA A 196 -7.43 -1.88 -11.76
N TYR A 197 -8.23 -2.68 -11.05
CA TYR A 197 -9.54 -2.26 -10.56
C TYR A 197 -9.46 -0.99 -9.70
N GLU A 198 -8.38 -0.84 -8.92
CA GLU A 198 -8.13 0.35 -8.11
C GLU A 198 -7.88 1.61 -8.95
N LYS A 199 -7.22 1.46 -10.10
CA LYS A 199 -6.94 2.58 -11.02
C LYS A 199 -8.23 3.00 -11.71
N THR A 200 -9.00 2.05 -12.23
CA THR A 200 -10.27 2.33 -12.93
C THR A 200 -11.36 2.83 -11.96
N ALA A 201 -11.29 2.45 -10.68
CA ALA A 201 -12.11 3.01 -9.62
C ALA A 201 -11.70 4.42 -9.18
N GLY A 202 -10.57 4.94 -9.68
CA GLY A 202 -10.09 6.29 -9.37
C GLY A 202 -9.42 6.41 -8.00
N SER A 203 -8.74 5.36 -7.52
CA SER A 203 -8.04 5.44 -6.23
C SER A 203 -7.06 6.62 -6.21
N PRO A 204 -7.18 7.53 -5.23
CA PRO A 204 -6.28 8.66 -5.08
C PRO A 204 -4.89 8.22 -4.62
N TRP A 205 -4.68 6.96 -4.23
CA TRP A 205 -3.41 6.45 -3.72
C TRP A 205 -2.78 5.37 -4.61
N PHE A 206 -3.36 5.10 -5.79
CA PHE A 206 -2.89 4.03 -6.66
C PHE A 206 -1.44 4.20 -7.09
N TYR A 207 -1.04 5.41 -7.49
CA TYR A 207 0.30 5.69 -8.01
C TYR A 207 0.77 7.08 -7.54
N LYS A 208 1.68 7.10 -6.57
CA LYS A 208 2.06 8.32 -5.83
C LYS A 208 3.52 8.35 -5.42
N ALA A 209 4.13 9.53 -5.54
CA ALA A 209 5.43 9.83 -4.96
C ALA A 209 5.26 10.54 -3.61
N TRP A 210 5.91 10.03 -2.57
CA TRP A 210 5.72 10.49 -1.19
C TRP A 210 6.86 11.43 -0.78
N TYR A 211 6.51 12.51 -0.09
CA TYR A 211 7.45 13.56 0.35
C TYR A 211 7.03 14.19 1.69
N ARG A 212 6.12 13.54 2.41
CA ARG A 212 5.63 14.00 3.71
C ARG A 212 5.58 12.84 4.69
N THR A 213 5.89 13.12 5.95
CA THR A 213 5.66 12.18 7.06
C THR A 213 4.16 11.94 7.25
N ARG A 214 3.82 10.98 8.11
CA ARG A 214 2.42 10.74 8.51
C ARG A 214 1.80 11.96 9.22
N THR A 215 2.60 12.73 9.95
CA THR A 215 2.18 13.99 10.60
C THR A 215 2.15 15.18 9.64
N GLY A 216 2.49 14.98 8.35
CA GLY A 216 2.44 16.00 7.33
C GLY A 216 3.71 16.83 7.16
N ALA A 217 4.76 16.59 7.96
CA ALA A 217 6.03 17.30 7.84
C ALA A 217 6.70 16.98 6.49
N SER A 218 7.17 18.01 5.78
CA SER A 218 7.84 17.87 4.48
C SER A 218 9.34 18.14 4.50
N TYR A 219 9.87 18.67 5.62
CA TYR A 219 11.27 19.08 5.78
C TYR A 219 11.77 19.93 4.60
N GLY A 220 11.12 21.07 4.37
CA GLY A 220 11.50 22.03 3.33
C GLY A 220 11.09 21.65 1.90
N ARG A 221 10.52 20.46 1.67
CA ARG A 221 10.13 20.01 0.32
C ARG A 221 8.71 20.44 -0.03
N SER A 222 8.51 20.98 -1.22
CA SER A 222 7.17 21.23 -1.81
C SER A 222 6.68 20.05 -2.66
N HIS A 223 7.60 19.20 -3.14
CA HIS A 223 7.35 18.08 -4.04
C HIS A 223 8.38 16.94 -3.89
N PRO A 224 8.16 15.74 -4.49
CA PRO A 224 9.06 14.59 -4.38
C PRO A 224 10.15 14.51 -5.46
N TRP A 225 10.19 15.44 -6.42
CA TRP A 225 11.16 15.42 -7.51
C TRP A 225 12.57 15.80 -7.05
N LEU A 226 13.55 15.06 -7.54
CA LEU A 226 14.98 15.15 -7.26
C LEU A 226 15.71 15.72 -8.46
N THR A 227 16.67 16.61 -8.23
CA THR A 227 17.60 17.06 -9.27
C THR A 227 18.52 15.91 -9.70
N THR A 228 19.29 16.12 -10.77
CA THR A 228 20.32 15.13 -11.17
C THR A 228 21.36 14.92 -10.06
N GLU A 229 21.76 15.98 -9.37
CA GLU A 229 22.71 15.88 -8.25
C GLU A 229 22.12 15.06 -7.08
N GLU A 230 20.91 15.39 -6.63
CA GLU A 230 20.24 14.65 -5.54
C GLU A 230 20.03 13.18 -5.90
N PHE A 231 19.62 12.88 -7.13
CA PHE A 231 19.33 11.51 -7.54
C PHE A 231 20.61 10.68 -7.76
N THR A 232 21.68 11.28 -8.30
CA THR A 232 22.97 10.59 -8.45
C THR A 232 23.70 10.38 -7.12
N ASP A 233 23.49 11.26 -6.14
CA ASP A 233 23.93 11.02 -4.75
C ASP A 233 23.29 9.77 -4.15
N VAL A 234 21.98 9.54 -4.37
CA VAL A 234 21.32 8.29 -3.96
C VAL A 234 21.91 7.07 -4.70
N LEU A 235 22.20 7.18 -5.99
CA LEU A 235 22.81 6.07 -6.73
C LEU A 235 24.25 5.78 -6.30
N ASN A 236 25.03 6.80 -5.92
CA ASN A 236 26.36 6.63 -5.36
C ASN A 236 26.32 5.96 -3.99
N ALA A 237 25.39 6.36 -3.13
CA ALA A 237 25.13 5.66 -1.87
C ALA A 237 24.77 4.18 -2.10
N LEU A 238 24.05 3.88 -3.18
CA LEU A 238 23.67 2.52 -3.54
C LEU A 238 24.86 1.69 -4.05
N LEU A 239 25.81 2.30 -4.77
CA LEU A 239 27.08 1.65 -5.13
C LEU A 239 27.90 1.31 -3.87
N ILE A 240 27.97 2.24 -2.91
CA ILE A 240 28.67 2.02 -1.62
C ILE A 240 28.02 0.88 -0.86
N TYR A 241 26.69 0.91 -0.66
CA TYR A 241 25.96 -0.14 0.05
C TYR A 241 26.19 -1.53 -0.58
N LYS A 242 26.20 -1.62 -1.91
CA LYS A 242 26.45 -2.89 -2.62
C LYS A 242 27.89 -3.38 -2.45
N GLY A 243 28.85 -2.48 -2.40
CA GLY A 243 30.28 -2.81 -2.25
C GLY A 243 30.70 -3.08 -0.80
N ASN A 244 30.13 -2.34 0.15
CA ASN A 244 30.37 -2.48 1.59
C ASN A 244 29.10 -2.08 2.38
N PRO A 245 28.22 -3.05 2.69
CA PRO A 245 26.99 -2.80 3.44
C PRO A 245 27.20 -2.16 4.83
N SER A 246 28.39 -2.30 5.42
CA SER A 246 28.72 -1.73 6.73
C SER A 246 28.73 -0.20 6.72
N ASP A 247 28.97 0.43 5.57
CA ASP A 247 29.03 1.89 5.44
C ASP A 247 27.63 2.54 5.48
N VAL A 248 26.56 1.74 5.58
CA VAL A 248 25.17 2.22 5.63
C VAL A 248 24.91 3.24 6.74
N THR A 249 25.67 3.19 7.83
CA THR A 249 25.59 4.16 8.94
C THR A 249 25.88 5.58 8.50
N HIS A 250 26.65 5.77 7.42
CA HIS A 250 27.01 7.06 6.87
C HIS A 250 26.05 7.58 5.78
N LEU A 251 25.10 6.75 5.33
CA LEU A 251 24.28 7.00 4.15
C LEU A 251 22.90 7.60 4.48
N SER A 252 22.70 8.10 5.70
CA SER A 252 21.50 8.86 6.04
C SER A 252 21.41 10.14 5.19
N PHE A 253 20.21 10.69 5.04
CA PHE A 253 20.03 12.00 4.41
C PHE A 253 20.62 13.11 5.29
N LEU A 254 21.06 14.21 4.67
CA LEU A 254 21.87 15.24 5.34
C LEU A 254 21.18 15.87 6.57
N ASP A 255 19.86 16.09 6.50
CA ASP A 255 19.08 16.71 7.58
C ASP A 255 18.54 15.70 8.60
N SER A 256 19.07 14.47 8.63
CA SER A 256 18.61 13.41 9.54
C SER A 256 18.97 13.65 11.00
N GLY A 257 19.94 14.52 11.28
CA GLY A 257 20.52 14.71 12.61
C GLY A 257 21.49 13.59 13.03
N VAL A 258 21.80 12.63 12.14
CA VAL A 258 22.82 11.61 12.39
C VAL A 258 24.20 12.23 12.18
N ALA A 259 24.99 12.33 13.26
CA ALA A 259 26.27 13.03 13.26
C ALA A 259 27.30 12.48 12.26
N ASP A 260 27.24 11.19 11.97
CA ASP A 260 28.19 10.48 11.10
C ASP A 260 27.75 10.41 9.62
N THR A 261 26.81 11.28 9.22
CA THR A 261 26.30 11.33 7.86
C THR A 261 27.32 11.94 6.90
N TRP A 262 27.65 11.23 5.83
CA TRP A 262 28.56 11.74 4.80
C TRP A 262 27.89 12.80 3.91
N SER A 263 28.66 13.84 3.58
CA SER A 263 28.26 14.84 2.57
C SER A 263 28.11 14.18 1.18
N MET A 264 27.40 14.84 0.26
CA MET A 264 27.29 14.34 -1.13
C MET A 264 28.67 14.21 -1.80
N ALA A 265 29.59 15.13 -1.49
CA ALA A 265 30.97 15.06 -1.98
C ALA A 265 31.71 13.82 -1.46
N LYS A 266 31.54 13.48 -0.17
CA LYS A 266 32.16 12.29 0.41
C LYS A 266 31.55 11.00 -0.13
N VAL A 267 30.22 10.93 -0.25
CA VAL A 267 29.53 9.80 -0.91
C VAL A 267 30.04 9.60 -2.34
N LYS A 268 30.23 10.69 -3.10
CA LYS A 268 30.78 10.64 -4.46
C LYS A 268 32.23 10.12 -4.47
N GLU A 269 33.09 10.57 -3.55
CA GLU A 269 34.46 10.09 -3.40
C GLU A 269 34.50 8.57 -3.10
N GLU A 270 33.71 8.14 -2.12
CA GLU A 270 33.66 6.75 -1.65
C GLU A 270 33.09 5.80 -2.71
N ALA A 271 32.11 6.24 -3.49
CA ALA A 271 31.61 5.50 -4.66
C ALA A 271 32.71 5.22 -5.70
N GLY A 272 33.82 5.98 -5.69
CA GLY A 272 35.01 5.73 -6.49
C GLY A 272 35.59 4.32 -6.31
N LYS A 273 35.46 3.73 -5.11
CA LYS A 273 35.90 2.37 -4.79
C LYS A 273 35.05 1.28 -5.45
N TYR A 274 33.84 1.62 -5.91
CA TYR A 274 32.81 0.67 -6.33
C TYR A 274 32.33 0.89 -7.77
N GLY A 275 33.28 1.07 -8.69
CA GLY A 275 32.98 1.24 -10.13
C GLY A 275 32.82 2.69 -10.57
N GLY A 276 33.21 3.65 -9.73
CA GLY A 276 33.31 5.07 -10.04
C GLY A 276 32.05 5.88 -9.72
N PRO A 277 32.19 7.19 -9.47
CA PRO A 277 31.05 8.05 -9.18
C PRO A 277 30.11 8.18 -10.38
N ILE A 278 28.83 8.00 -10.12
CA ILE A 278 27.74 8.36 -11.00
C ILE A 278 27.52 9.87 -10.88
N THR A 279 27.56 10.57 -12.00
CA THR A 279 27.36 12.03 -12.08
C THR A 279 26.28 12.43 -13.09
N SER A 280 25.86 11.51 -13.95
CA SER A 280 24.75 11.73 -14.87
C SER A 280 24.03 10.44 -15.20
N ILE A 281 22.79 10.57 -15.63
CA ILE A 281 21.92 9.48 -16.06
C ILE A 281 21.37 9.83 -17.43
N ALA A 282 21.60 8.94 -18.40
CA ALA A 282 21.08 9.02 -19.74
C ALA A 282 19.72 8.31 -19.81
N GLY A 283 18.77 8.91 -20.54
CA GLY A 283 17.45 8.32 -20.73
C GLY A 283 16.64 8.14 -19.45
N SER A 284 15.51 7.43 -19.58
CA SER A 284 14.65 7.10 -18.44
C SER A 284 15.14 5.82 -17.75
N PRO A 285 15.12 5.74 -16.42
CA PRO A 285 15.40 4.50 -15.70
C PRO A 285 14.45 3.37 -16.13
N GLU A 286 14.98 2.16 -16.26
CA GLU A 286 14.17 0.98 -16.56
C GLU A 286 13.80 0.25 -15.26
N VAL A 287 12.57 -0.24 -15.19
CA VAL A 287 12.04 -0.94 -14.01
C VAL A 287 11.42 -2.26 -14.43
N VAL A 288 11.85 -3.35 -13.80
CA VAL A 288 11.31 -4.69 -14.04
C VAL A 288 10.49 -5.14 -12.83
N TYR A 289 9.26 -5.58 -13.08
CA TYR A 289 8.32 -6.03 -12.06
C TYR A 289 8.26 -7.56 -11.97
N SER A 290 8.31 -8.08 -10.74
CA SER A 290 8.15 -9.52 -10.48
C SER A 290 6.73 -10.00 -10.82
N ASN A 291 6.52 -11.31 -10.81
CA ASN A 291 5.17 -11.87 -10.88
C ASN A 291 4.43 -11.78 -9.54
N ASP A 292 5.15 -11.57 -8.43
CA ASP A 292 4.59 -11.53 -7.07
C ASP A 292 4.39 -10.09 -6.57
N GLY A 293 4.23 -9.14 -7.48
CA GLY A 293 3.79 -7.78 -7.15
C GLY A 293 4.82 -6.92 -6.44
N TYR A 294 6.10 -7.01 -6.78
CA TYR A 294 7.14 -6.08 -6.33
C TYR A 294 8.05 -5.66 -7.49
N THR A 295 8.80 -4.57 -7.30
CA THR A 295 9.84 -4.15 -8.23
C THR A 295 11.06 -5.04 -8.05
N ALA A 296 11.37 -5.86 -9.04
CA ALA A 296 12.45 -6.84 -8.97
C ALA A 296 13.82 -6.20 -9.24
N LYS A 297 13.92 -5.41 -10.30
CA LYS A 297 15.17 -4.78 -10.75
C LYS A 297 14.92 -3.34 -11.21
N VAL A 298 15.93 -2.51 -11.02
CA VAL A 298 16.02 -1.16 -11.59
C VAL A 298 17.34 -1.01 -12.34
N TYR A 299 17.31 -0.33 -13.47
CA TYR A 299 18.48 -0.10 -14.31
C TYR A 299 18.66 1.38 -14.64
N PHE A 300 19.91 1.81 -14.67
CA PHE A 300 20.30 3.17 -14.98
C PHE A 300 21.43 3.17 -16.00
N GLU A 301 21.26 3.87 -17.11
CA GLU A 301 22.36 4.19 -18.02
C GLU A 301 23.08 5.42 -17.49
N THR A 302 24.35 5.29 -17.09
CA THR A 302 25.12 6.37 -16.44
C THR A 302 26.37 6.75 -17.23
N ASN A 303 27.07 7.79 -16.79
CA ASN A 303 28.38 8.20 -17.34
C ASN A 303 29.46 7.11 -17.27
N ASN A 304 29.28 6.07 -16.45
CA ASN A 304 30.25 5.00 -16.26
C ASN A 304 29.61 3.61 -16.47
N GLY A 305 28.71 3.53 -17.46
CA GLY A 305 28.08 2.31 -17.94
C GLY A 305 26.81 1.91 -17.17
N ARG A 306 26.06 0.98 -17.75
CA ARG A 306 24.79 0.50 -17.16
C ARG A 306 24.99 -0.02 -15.74
N LYS A 307 24.15 0.45 -14.81
CA LYS A 307 24.09 -0.03 -13.42
C LYS A 307 22.76 -0.71 -13.16
N ASP A 308 22.80 -1.85 -12.46
CA ASP A 308 21.61 -2.57 -12.03
C ASP A 308 21.62 -2.84 -10.52
N PHE A 309 20.42 -2.76 -9.95
CA PHE A 309 20.17 -3.01 -8.54
C PHE A 309 18.88 -3.80 -8.37
N SER A 310 18.77 -4.61 -7.32
CA SER A 310 17.46 -5.13 -6.92
C SER A 310 16.57 -3.97 -6.48
N GLY A 311 15.26 -4.13 -6.66
CA GLY A 311 14.31 -3.12 -6.17
C GLY A 311 14.31 -3.00 -4.65
N GLU A 312 14.69 -4.07 -3.93
CA GLU A 312 14.85 -4.06 -2.47
C GLU A 312 16.03 -3.19 -2.03
N GLU A 313 17.24 -3.42 -2.58
CA GLU A 313 18.43 -2.60 -2.31
C GLU A 313 18.16 -1.13 -2.64
N PHE A 314 17.59 -0.86 -3.82
CA PHE A 314 17.25 0.49 -4.24
C PHE A 314 16.27 1.15 -3.25
N LYS A 315 15.18 0.45 -2.88
CA LYS A 315 14.20 0.98 -1.93
C LYS A 315 14.82 1.29 -0.57
N TYR A 316 15.66 0.38 -0.07
CA TYR A 316 16.32 0.53 1.22
C TYR A 316 17.22 1.76 1.24
N VAL A 317 18.18 1.86 0.32
CA VAL A 317 19.12 2.98 0.26
C VAL A 317 18.42 4.29 -0.09
N PHE A 318 17.45 4.27 -1.01
CA PHE A 318 16.67 5.46 -1.33
C PHE A 318 15.96 6.01 -0.09
N ASN A 319 15.36 5.16 0.74
CA ASN A 319 14.69 5.61 1.97
C ASN A 319 15.65 6.09 3.06
N LEU A 320 16.93 5.71 3.01
CA LEU A 320 17.97 6.24 3.89
C LEU A 320 18.46 7.61 3.41
N ARG A 321 18.72 7.73 2.11
CA ARG A 321 19.49 8.85 1.56
C ARG A 321 18.66 9.96 0.93
N ALA A 322 17.44 9.68 0.47
CA ALA A 322 16.62 10.69 -0.19
C ALA A 322 16.33 11.89 0.75
N PRO A 323 16.42 13.13 0.26
CA PRO A 323 16.29 14.32 1.09
C PRO A 323 14.86 14.55 1.61
N GLY A 324 14.78 15.15 2.79
CA GLY A 324 13.53 15.50 3.46
C GLY A 324 12.69 14.26 3.82
N ALA A 325 11.36 14.36 3.67
CA ALA A 325 10.46 13.23 3.94
C ALA A 325 10.17 12.37 2.69
N ILE A 326 11.05 12.40 1.69
CA ILE A 326 10.90 11.60 0.48
C ILE A 326 11.11 10.13 0.80
N GLY A 327 10.25 9.27 0.27
CA GLY A 327 10.41 7.84 0.48
C GLY A 327 9.46 6.98 -0.32
N ILE A 328 9.88 5.74 -0.51
CA ILE A 328 9.17 4.67 -1.19
C ILE A 328 8.36 3.90 -0.13
N LYS A 329 7.05 3.90 -0.28
CA LYS A 329 6.10 3.30 0.69
C LYS A 329 5.74 1.86 0.35
N SER A 330 5.80 1.48 -0.92
CA SER A 330 5.49 0.12 -1.39
C SER A 330 6.73 -0.55 -1.97
N SER A 331 6.84 -1.87 -1.87
CA SER A 331 7.84 -2.66 -2.61
C SER A 331 7.56 -2.69 -4.13
N LEU A 332 6.36 -2.29 -4.56
CA LEU A 332 6.01 -2.09 -5.95
C LEU A 332 6.07 -0.59 -6.26
N PHE A 333 7.04 -0.19 -7.07
CA PHE A 333 7.30 1.21 -7.39
C PHE A 333 7.90 1.38 -8.79
N ASN A 334 7.70 2.56 -9.38
CA ASN A 334 8.31 2.97 -10.63
C ASN A 334 9.24 4.17 -10.39
N ILE A 335 10.18 4.41 -11.30
CA ILE A 335 11.05 5.58 -11.32
C ILE A 335 10.72 6.39 -12.57
N MET A 336 10.47 7.68 -12.40
CA MET A 336 10.17 8.59 -13.50
C MET A 336 11.30 9.59 -13.70
N ARG A 337 11.54 9.94 -14.96
CA ARG A 337 12.37 11.06 -15.39
C ARG A 337 11.52 12.05 -16.20
N LYS A 338 11.71 13.34 -15.96
CA LYS A 338 11.17 14.45 -16.76
C LYS A 338 12.28 15.32 -17.32
#